data_AF-S3YFG0-F1
#
_entry.id   AF-S3YFG0-F1
#
_cell.length_a   1.000
_cell.length_b   1.000
_cell.length_c   1.000
_cell.angle_alpha   90.00
_cell.angle_beta   90.00
_cell.angle_gamma   90.00
#
_symmetry.space_group_name_H-M   'P 1'
#
loop_
_entity.id
_entity.type
_entity.pdbx_description
1 polymer ?
#
loop_
_entity_poly.entity_id
_entity_poly.type
_entity_poly.pdbx_seq_one_letter_code
_entity_poly.pdbx_strand_id
1 'polypeptide(L)'
;MEQNFLESNFLQTIIMTITVCVTAIIYWNNKRNALQAAATILKLQIQDIEENIETLKAEAIVGNSLSEQPLYYSRIIFEENSWLKYNHMFANKLKASDFETIDKFFKVAQEIKTQQIFIKMKIQDSINTKCSFYYLQQYNRINQTVSDIRENREQLCTFDLQYAKTLYNTPALSVGTYIHQELCNGLEKGLNRYQKLSGSIAFQKLCEVGKIIR
;
A
#
# COMPACT_ATOMS: atom_id res chain seq x y z
N MET A 1 -48.72 48.05 -10.46
CA MET A 1 -49.20 46.97 -11.34
C MET A 1 -48.07 45.96 -11.57
N GLU A 2 -47.42 45.49 -10.50
CA GLU A 2 -46.22 44.63 -10.58
C GLU A 2 -46.29 43.42 -9.62
N GLN A 3 -47.12 43.47 -8.57
CA GLN A 3 -47.21 42.39 -7.58
C GLN A 3 -47.90 41.11 -8.09
N ASN A 4 -48.84 41.21 -9.04
CA ASN A 4 -49.60 40.04 -9.54
C ASN A 4 -48.85 39.22 -10.59
N PHE A 5 -47.73 39.73 -11.13
CA PHE A 5 -46.97 38.98 -12.14
C PHE A 5 -46.18 37.86 -11.46
N LEU A 6 -45.56 38.14 -10.31
CA LEU A 6 -44.77 37.17 -9.54
C LEU A 6 -45.60 36.06 -8.87
N GLU A 7 -46.90 36.28 -8.60
CA GLU A 7 -47.81 35.30 -8.01
C GLU A 7 -48.54 34.40 -9.03
N SER A 8 -48.22 34.53 -10.31
CA SER A 8 -48.86 33.74 -11.36
C SER A 8 -48.41 32.28 -11.31
N ASN A 9 -49.37 31.34 -11.26
CA ASN A 9 -49.16 29.89 -11.43
C ASN A 9 -48.26 29.56 -12.64
N PHE A 10 -48.28 30.40 -13.68
CA PHE A 10 -47.44 30.27 -14.86
C PHE A 10 -45.95 30.54 -14.56
N LEU A 11 -45.66 31.63 -13.85
CA LEU A 11 -44.29 31.97 -13.44
C LEU A 11 -43.72 30.95 -12.46
N GLN A 12 -44.54 30.47 -11.51
CA GLN A 12 -44.16 29.39 -10.59
C GLN A 12 -43.83 28.09 -11.34
N THR A 13 -44.59 27.75 -12.39
CA THR A 13 -44.34 26.57 -13.24
C THR A 13 -43.04 26.72 -14.05
N ILE A 14 -42.76 27.92 -14.57
CA ILE A 14 -41.49 28.21 -15.27
C ILE A 14 -40.31 28.07 -14.31
N ILE A 15 -40.40 28.66 -13.12
CA ILE A 15 -39.35 28.57 -12.09
C ILE A 15 -39.10 27.11 -11.73
N MET A 16 -40.15 26.32 -11.46
CA MET A 16 -40.02 24.88 -11.17
C MET A 16 -39.34 24.12 -12.32
N THR A 17 -39.72 24.40 -13.56
CA THR A 17 -39.12 23.75 -14.75
C THR A 17 -37.63 24.09 -14.86
N ILE A 18 -37.26 25.36 -14.64
CA ILE A 18 -35.86 25.79 -14.62
C ILE A 18 -35.12 25.10 -13.47
N THR A 19 -35.68 25.04 -12.27
CA THR A 19 -35.07 24.37 -11.12
C THR A 19 -34.82 22.89 -11.39
N VAL A 20 -35.77 22.18 -12.02
CA VAL A 20 -35.59 20.78 -12.43
C VAL A 20 -34.48 20.64 -13.46
N CYS A 21 -34.45 21.51 -14.48
CA CYS A 21 -33.39 21.52 -15.50
C CYS A 21 -32.01 21.79 -14.88
N VAL A 22 -31.88 22.79 -14.00
CA VAL A 22 -30.64 23.12 -13.30
C VAL A 22 -30.20 21.96 -12.41
N THR A 23 -31.12 21.36 -11.66
CA THR A 23 -30.82 20.20 -10.79
C THR A 23 -30.34 19.00 -11.61
N ALA A 24 -30.96 18.73 -12.77
CA ALA A 24 -30.54 17.68 -13.68
C ALA A 24 -29.13 17.93 -14.25
N ILE A 25 -28.82 19.18 -14.62
CA ILE A 25 -27.49 19.59 -15.08
C ILE A 25 -26.45 19.41 -13.97
N ILE A 26 -26.73 19.87 -12.75
CA ILE A 26 -25.83 19.72 -11.60
C ILE A 26 -25.58 18.24 -11.30
N TYR A 27 -26.62 17.42 -11.27
CA TYR A 27 -26.50 15.97 -11.06
C TYR A 27 -25.63 15.31 -12.12
N TRP A 28 -25.85 15.65 -13.39
CA TRP A 28 -25.06 15.12 -14.49
C TRP A 28 -23.59 15.57 -14.43
N ASN A 29 -23.35 16.82 -14.07
CA ASN A 29 -21.99 17.35 -13.90
C ASN A 29 -21.28 16.68 -12.71
N ASN A 30 -21.98 16.49 -11.59
CA ASN A 30 -21.45 15.79 -10.42
C ASN A 30 -21.06 14.34 -10.78
N LYS A 31 -21.90 13.62 -11.54
CA LYS A 31 -21.59 12.26 -11.99
C LYS A 31 -20.38 12.20 -12.92
N ARG A 32 -20.20 13.19 -13.80
CA ARG A 32 -19.01 13.33 -14.65
C ARG A 32 -17.76 13.60 -13.83
N ASN A 33 -17.84 14.54 -12.89
CA ASN A 33 -16.72 14.90 -12.01
C ASN A 33 -16.31 13.71 -11.12
N ALA A 34 -17.27 12.96 -10.59
CA ALA A 34 -17.00 11.75 -9.80
C ALA A 34 -16.28 10.67 -10.63
N LEU A 35 -16.71 10.45 -11.88
CA LEU A 35 -16.04 9.51 -12.78
C LEU A 35 -14.62 9.94 -13.12
N GLN A 36 -14.42 11.24 -13.40
CA GLN A 36 -13.10 11.79 -13.66
C GLN A 36 -12.19 11.65 -12.45
N ALA A 37 -12.68 11.98 -11.25
CA ALA A 37 -11.94 11.81 -10.00
C ALA A 37 -11.56 10.35 -9.76
N ALA A 38 -12.50 9.41 -9.93
CA ALA A 38 -12.25 7.98 -9.80
C ALA A 38 -11.19 7.49 -10.80
N ALA A 39 -11.28 7.91 -12.06
CA ALA A 39 -10.29 7.56 -13.07
C ALA A 39 -8.91 8.13 -12.73
N THR A 40 -8.82 9.36 -12.20
CA THR A 40 -7.55 9.98 -11.81
C THR A 40 -6.91 9.23 -10.64
N ILE A 41 -7.70 8.86 -9.63
CA ILE A 41 -7.24 8.04 -8.51
C ILE A 41 -6.71 6.71 -9.01
N LEU A 42 -7.45 6.03 -9.91
CA LEU A 42 -7.01 4.77 -10.50
C LEU A 42 -5.73 4.93 -11.31
N LYS A 43 -5.60 5.99 -12.11
CA LYS A 43 -4.39 6.28 -12.88
C LYS A 43 -3.18 6.40 -11.96
N LEU A 44 -3.26 7.25 -10.95
CA LEU A 44 -2.17 7.48 -9.99
C LEU A 44 -1.82 6.19 -9.25
N GLN A 45 -2.83 5.47 -8.76
CA GLN A 45 -2.60 4.22 -8.05
C GLN A 45 -1.96 3.16 -8.96
N ILE A 46 -2.38 3.02 -10.22
CA ILE A 46 -1.73 2.09 -11.16
C ILE A 46 -0.25 2.44 -11.30
N GLN A 47 0.07 3.72 -11.47
CA GLN A 47 1.46 4.18 -11.60
C GLN A 47 2.28 3.89 -10.33
N ASP A 48 1.73 4.19 -9.15
CA ASP A 48 2.37 3.91 -7.86
C ASP A 48 2.59 2.41 -7.65
N ILE A 49 1.60 1.56 -8.01
CA ILE A 49 1.71 0.10 -7.93
C ILE A 49 2.84 -0.39 -8.84
N GLU A 50 2.92 0.11 -10.07
CA GLU A 50 3.95 -0.29 -11.02
C GLU A 50 5.35 0.07 -10.51
N GLU A 51 5.53 1.30 -10.03
CA GLU A 51 6.78 1.77 -9.43
C GLU A 51 7.16 0.89 -8.22
N ASN A 52 6.23 0.70 -7.27
CA ASN A 52 6.48 -0.06 -6.07
C ASN A 52 6.83 -1.52 -6.37
N ILE A 53 6.15 -2.18 -7.33
CA ILE A 53 6.45 -3.56 -7.72
C ILE A 53 7.81 -3.65 -8.42
N GLU A 54 8.18 -2.66 -9.25
CA GLU A 54 9.46 -2.66 -9.95
C GLU A 54 10.63 -2.44 -9.00
N THR A 55 10.52 -1.48 -8.08
CA THR A 55 11.50 -1.29 -7.00
C THR A 55 11.61 -2.56 -6.17
N LEU A 56 10.48 -3.14 -5.76
CA LEU A 56 10.48 -4.39 -5.01
C LEU A 56 11.18 -5.50 -5.77
N LYS A 57 10.90 -5.67 -7.07
CA LYS A 57 11.54 -6.70 -7.90
C LYS A 57 13.05 -6.49 -8.02
N ALA A 58 13.50 -5.25 -8.13
CA ALA A 58 14.92 -4.91 -8.25
C ALA A 58 15.71 -5.14 -6.95
N GLU A 59 15.09 -4.89 -5.81
CA GLU A 59 15.79 -4.84 -4.52
C GLU A 59 15.55 -6.06 -3.61
N ALA A 60 14.38 -6.71 -3.72
CA ALA A 60 13.97 -7.76 -2.78
C ALA A 60 14.49 -9.15 -3.14
N ILE A 61 14.73 -9.43 -4.42
CA ILE A 61 15.19 -10.73 -4.92
C ILE A 61 16.57 -10.54 -5.54
N VAL A 62 17.61 -10.98 -4.82
CA VAL A 62 18.99 -10.94 -5.30
C VAL A 62 19.44 -12.38 -5.55
N GLY A 63 19.41 -12.80 -6.81
CA GLY A 63 19.62 -14.21 -7.17
C GLY A 63 18.49 -15.10 -6.65
N ASN A 64 18.82 -16.16 -5.90
CA ASN A 64 17.83 -17.09 -5.31
C ASN A 64 17.51 -16.78 -3.84
N SER A 65 17.97 -15.63 -3.31
CA SER A 65 17.75 -15.26 -1.92
C SER A 65 16.99 -13.95 -1.78
N LEU A 66 16.24 -13.88 -0.68
CA LEU A 66 15.42 -12.75 -0.31
C LEU A 66 16.26 -11.76 0.51
N SER A 67 16.30 -10.50 0.08
CA SER A 67 17.04 -9.45 0.79
C SER A 67 16.16 -8.81 1.88
N GLU A 68 16.43 -9.11 3.15
CA GLU A 68 15.60 -8.67 4.29
C GLU A 68 15.54 -7.14 4.42
N GLN A 69 16.68 -6.45 4.29
CA GLN A 69 16.76 -5.01 4.56
C GLN A 69 15.95 -4.17 3.55
N PRO A 70 16.11 -4.35 2.22
CA PRO A 70 15.27 -3.64 1.26
C PRO A 70 13.79 -3.98 1.41
N LEU A 71 13.45 -5.24 1.71
CA LEU A 71 12.06 -5.62 1.95
C LEU A 71 11.45 -4.95 3.17
N TYR A 72 12.18 -4.87 4.27
CA TYR A 72 11.71 -4.22 5.48
C TYR A 72 11.36 -2.75 5.22
N TYR A 73 12.23 -2.03 4.51
CA TYR A 73 12.04 -0.61 4.18
C TYR A 73 11.21 -0.34 2.92
N SER A 74 10.89 -1.36 2.12
CA SER A 74 10.11 -1.20 0.89
C SER A 74 8.74 -0.55 1.15
N ARG A 75 8.22 0.22 0.20
CA ARG A 75 6.84 0.71 0.29
C ARG A 75 5.86 -0.45 0.10
N ILE A 76 4.76 -0.44 0.85
CA ILE A 76 3.67 -1.40 0.61
C ILE A 76 3.09 -1.10 -0.77
N ILE A 77 2.79 -2.13 -1.57
CA ILE A 77 2.35 -1.95 -2.97
C ILE A 77 1.20 -0.94 -3.09
N PHE A 78 0.20 -1.04 -2.21
CA PHE A 78 -0.85 -0.04 -1.98
C PHE A 78 -1.57 -0.32 -0.66
N GLU A 79 -2.19 0.69 -0.04
CA GLU A 79 -2.97 0.53 1.19
C GLU A 79 -4.39 0.01 0.92
N GLU A 80 -5.17 0.71 0.10
CA GLU A 80 -6.53 0.33 -0.27
C GLU A 80 -6.64 0.04 -1.76
N ASN A 81 -7.47 -0.94 -2.13
CA ASN A 81 -7.71 -1.25 -3.53
C ASN A 81 -8.76 -0.29 -4.13
N SER A 82 -8.32 0.77 -4.81
CA SER A 82 -9.25 1.75 -5.40
C SER A 82 -10.02 1.15 -6.57
N TRP A 83 -9.49 0.13 -7.25
CA TRP A 83 -10.24 -0.58 -8.29
C TRP A 83 -11.46 -1.27 -7.72
N LEU A 84 -11.33 -1.97 -6.58
CA LEU A 84 -12.48 -2.57 -5.91
C LEU A 84 -13.56 -1.53 -5.54
N LYS A 85 -13.13 -0.32 -5.16
CA LYS A 85 -14.03 0.78 -4.80
C LYS A 85 -14.75 1.38 -6.01
N TYR A 86 -14.07 1.54 -7.14
CA TYR A 86 -14.57 2.31 -8.28
C TYR A 86 -14.95 1.48 -9.51
N ASN A 87 -14.66 0.18 -9.56
CA ASN A 87 -14.88 -0.68 -10.72
C ASN A 87 -16.30 -0.58 -11.32
N HIS A 88 -17.33 -0.51 -10.48
CA HIS A 88 -18.73 -0.41 -10.89
C HIS A 88 -19.01 0.85 -11.73
N MET A 89 -18.25 1.93 -11.55
CA MET A 89 -18.36 3.16 -12.34
C MET A 89 -17.90 2.96 -13.79
N PHE A 90 -17.04 1.95 -14.03
CA PHE A 90 -16.42 1.64 -15.32
C PHE A 90 -17.01 0.41 -16.01
N ALA A 91 -17.77 -0.43 -15.30
CA ALA A 91 -18.33 -1.69 -15.81
C ALA A 91 -19.10 -1.55 -17.14
N ASN A 92 -19.89 -0.47 -17.28
CA ASN A 92 -20.66 -0.20 -18.50
C ASN A 92 -19.95 0.77 -19.49
N LYS A 93 -18.72 1.17 -19.19
CA LYS A 93 -17.97 2.18 -19.96
C LYS A 93 -16.72 1.61 -20.63
N LEU A 94 -16.21 0.50 -20.12
CA LEU A 94 -15.10 -0.25 -20.71
C LEU A 94 -15.63 -1.48 -21.43
N LYS A 95 -14.87 -1.96 -22.42
CA LYS A 95 -15.12 -3.30 -22.97
C LYS A 95 -14.81 -4.35 -21.92
N ALA A 96 -15.47 -5.50 -22.01
CA ALA A 96 -15.27 -6.61 -21.06
C ALA A 96 -13.78 -7.02 -20.96
N SER A 97 -13.07 -7.09 -22.10
CA SER A 97 -11.63 -7.41 -22.14
C SER A 97 -10.76 -6.38 -21.42
N ASP A 98 -11.06 -5.08 -21.58
CA ASP A 98 -10.29 -4.00 -20.96
C ASP A 98 -10.53 -4.00 -19.44
N PHE A 99 -11.78 -4.19 -19.04
CA PHE A 99 -12.17 -4.32 -17.64
C PHE A 99 -11.46 -5.51 -16.97
N GLU A 100 -11.48 -6.68 -17.62
CA GLU A 100 -10.83 -7.89 -17.11
C GLU A 100 -9.31 -7.72 -17.01
N THR A 101 -8.69 -7.02 -17.97
CA THR A 101 -7.25 -6.75 -17.94
C THR A 101 -6.87 -5.89 -16.73
N ILE A 102 -7.64 -4.84 -16.45
CA ILE A 102 -7.42 -3.99 -15.26
C ILE A 102 -7.68 -4.78 -13.98
N ASP A 103 -8.76 -5.56 -13.94
CA ASP A 103 -9.11 -6.39 -12.79
C ASP A 103 -8.02 -7.42 -12.47
N LYS A 104 -7.47 -8.07 -13.50
CA LYS A 104 -6.35 -9.00 -13.38
C LYS A 104 -5.10 -8.32 -12.84
N PHE A 105 -4.78 -7.10 -13.31
CA PHE A 105 -3.65 -6.33 -12.77
C PHE A 105 -3.80 -6.10 -11.26
N PHE A 106 -4.96 -5.62 -10.80
CA PHE A 106 -5.19 -5.37 -9.38
C PHE A 106 -5.21 -6.67 -8.55
N LYS A 107 -5.70 -7.79 -9.09
CA LYS A 107 -5.63 -9.10 -8.43
C LYS A 107 -4.19 -9.55 -8.24
N VAL A 108 -3.35 -9.46 -9.28
CA VAL A 108 -1.93 -9.82 -9.17
C VAL A 108 -1.20 -8.89 -8.19
N ALA A 109 -1.46 -7.58 -8.24
CA ALA A 109 -0.90 -6.63 -7.30
C ALA A 109 -1.31 -6.93 -5.84
N GLN A 110 -2.57 -7.34 -5.62
CA GLN A 110 -3.06 -7.77 -4.31
C GLN A 110 -2.38 -9.06 -3.82
N GLU A 111 -2.15 -10.04 -4.70
CA GLU A 111 -1.39 -11.26 -4.36
C GLU A 111 0.03 -10.90 -3.91
N ILE A 112 0.74 -10.05 -4.67
CA ILE A 112 2.09 -9.58 -4.35
C ILE A 112 2.10 -8.83 -3.01
N LYS A 113 1.18 -7.89 -2.82
CA LYS A 113 1.01 -7.15 -1.56
C LYS A 113 0.86 -8.08 -0.37
N THR A 114 0.01 -9.10 -0.50
CA THR A 114 -0.28 -10.04 0.57
C THR A 114 0.99 -10.79 0.99
N GLN A 115 1.76 -11.29 0.02
CA GLN A 115 3.04 -11.96 0.30
C GLN A 115 4.07 -11.00 0.91
N GLN A 116 4.18 -9.77 0.37
CA GLN A 116 5.06 -8.74 0.91
C GLN A 116 4.77 -8.44 2.38
N ILE A 117 3.49 -8.28 2.76
CA ILE A 117 3.08 -8.01 4.13
C ILE A 117 3.46 -9.17 5.05
N PHE A 118 3.18 -10.42 4.65
CA PHE A 118 3.55 -11.58 5.46
C PHE A 118 5.06 -11.68 5.71
N ILE A 119 5.87 -11.43 4.68
CA ILE A 119 7.32 -11.43 4.79
C ILE A 119 7.79 -10.31 5.72
N LYS A 120 7.27 -9.09 5.54
CA LYS A 120 7.57 -7.95 6.42
C LYS A 120 7.22 -8.23 7.87
N MET A 121 6.05 -8.83 8.13
CA MET A 121 5.65 -9.23 9.48
C MET A 121 6.66 -10.20 10.09
N LYS A 122 7.15 -11.19 9.34
CA LYS A 122 8.17 -12.12 9.84
C LYS A 122 9.50 -11.45 10.14
N ILE A 123 9.92 -10.49 9.32
CA ILE A 123 11.12 -9.69 9.59
C ILE A 123 10.92 -8.85 10.86
N GLN A 124 9.76 -8.21 11.01
CA GLN A 124 9.43 -7.43 12.21
C GLN A 124 9.39 -8.30 13.47
N ASP A 125 8.76 -9.47 13.41
CA ASP A 125 8.69 -10.43 14.53
C ASP A 125 10.10 -10.86 14.96
N SER A 126 10.97 -11.14 13.99
CA SER A 126 12.37 -11.50 14.22
C SER A 126 13.14 -10.37 14.90
N ILE A 127 13.02 -9.13 14.42
CA ILE A 127 13.64 -7.95 15.03
C ILE A 127 13.13 -7.75 16.47
N ASN A 128 11.80 -7.79 16.67
CA ASN A 128 11.18 -7.62 17.98
C ASN A 128 11.64 -8.70 18.97
N THR A 129 11.75 -9.94 18.51
CA THR A 129 12.21 -11.08 19.30
C THR A 129 13.67 -10.89 19.72
N LYS A 130 14.56 -10.50 18.79
CA LYS A 130 15.97 -10.19 19.08
C LYS A 130 16.09 -9.08 20.12
N CYS A 131 15.36 -7.98 19.95
CA CYS A 131 15.33 -6.89 20.91
C CYS A 131 14.85 -7.37 22.28
N SER A 132 13.78 -8.18 22.33
CA SER A 132 13.23 -8.69 23.58
C SER A 132 14.23 -9.57 24.34
N PHE A 133 14.90 -10.50 23.65
CA PHE A 133 15.94 -11.33 24.28
C PHE A 133 17.17 -10.51 24.71
N TYR A 134 17.58 -9.53 23.90
CA TYR A 134 18.64 -8.61 24.28
C TYR A 134 18.29 -7.88 25.59
N TYR A 135 17.11 -7.26 25.66
CA TYR A 135 16.67 -6.54 26.85
C TYR A 135 16.55 -7.47 28.07
N LEU A 136 15.96 -8.66 27.91
CA LEU A 136 15.88 -9.64 28.99
C LEU A 136 17.27 -9.99 29.53
N GLN A 137 18.24 -10.22 28.63
CA GLN A 137 19.62 -10.49 29.04
C GLN A 137 20.24 -9.29 29.78
N GLN A 138 20.05 -8.05 29.30
CA GLN A 138 20.59 -6.87 29.96
C GLN A 138 19.96 -6.66 31.35
N TYR A 139 18.64 -6.84 31.49
CA TYR A 139 17.96 -6.73 32.78
C TYR A 139 18.45 -7.79 33.77
N ASN A 140 18.65 -9.03 33.32
CA ASN A 140 19.21 -10.08 34.17
C ASN A 140 20.61 -9.74 34.67
N ARG A 141 21.48 -9.16 33.82
CA ARG A 141 22.82 -8.70 34.23
C ARG A 141 22.72 -7.60 35.29
N ILE A 142 21.86 -6.60 35.08
CA ILE A 142 21.66 -5.52 36.05
C ILE A 142 21.17 -6.09 37.39
N ASN A 143 20.20 -7.01 37.37
CA ASN A 143 19.68 -7.65 38.58
C ASN A 143 20.76 -8.46 39.33
N GLN A 144 21.65 -9.12 38.60
CA GLN A 144 22.80 -9.82 39.20
C GLN A 144 23.76 -8.84 39.89
N THR A 145 24.00 -7.66 39.31
CA THR A 145 24.84 -6.61 39.92
C THR A 145 24.31 -6.12 41.25
N VAL A 146 22.99 -6.08 41.44
CA VAL A 146 22.37 -5.68 42.73
C VAL A 146 22.76 -6.65 43.85
N SER A 147 22.91 -7.94 43.53
CA SER A 147 23.27 -8.98 44.50
C SER A 147 24.79 -9.21 44.59
N ASP A 148 25.59 -8.48 43.82
CA ASP A 148 27.05 -8.60 43.78
C ASP A 148 27.70 -7.81 44.92
N ILE A 149 28.62 -8.45 45.64
CA ILE A 149 29.31 -7.90 46.80
C ILE A 149 30.68 -7.27 46.46
N ARG A 150 31.13 -7.37 45.21
CA ARG A 150 32.42 -6.81 44.77
C ARG A 150 32.38 -5.28 44.72
N GLU A 151 33.47 -4.61 45.13
CA GLU A 151 33.55 -3.14 45.11
C GLU A 151 33.48 -2.56 43.69
N ASN A 152 34.00 -3.26 42.68
CA ASN A 152 34.02 -2.82 41.28
C ASN A 152 32.81 -3.31 40.45
N ARG A 153 31.74 -3.81 41.09
CA ARG A 153 30.57 -4.42 40.42
C ARG A 153 29.92 -3.56 39.34
N GLU A 154 29.81 -2.25 39.55
CA GLU A 154 29.18 -1.33 38.59
C GLU A 154 30.01 -1.15 37.31
N GLN A 155 31.35 -1.06 37.47
CA GLN A 155 32.28 -0.97 36.35
C GLN A 155 32.28 -2.27 35.54
N LEU A 156 32.33 -3.42 36.23
CA LEU A 156 32.25 -4.74 35.58
C LEU A 156 30.93 -4.91 34.81
N CYS A 157 29.80 -4.55 35.43
CA CYS A 157 28.50 -4.58 34.77
C CYS A 157 28.50 -3.69 33.52
N THR A 158 29.03 -2.47 33.60
CA THR A 158 29.06 -1.54 32.47
C THR A 158 29.88 -2.09 31.30
N PHE A 159 31.06 -2.67 31.59
CA PHE A 159 31.89 -3.31 30.57
C PHE A 159 31.16 -4.47 29.89
N ASP A 160 30.51 -5.32 30.67
CA ASP A 160 29.73 -6.46 30.18
C ASP A 160 28.54 -6.05 29.30
N LEU A 161 27.80 -5.01 29.70
CA LEU A 161 26.70 -4.46 28.91
C LEU A 161 27.21 -3.93 27.55
N GLN A 162 28.34 -3.22 27.53
CA GLN A 162 28.95 -2.71 26.30
C GLN A 162 29.46 -3.82 25.40
N TYR A 163 30.10 -4.84 25.97
CA TYR A 163 30.56 -6.00 25.22
C TYR A 163 29.39 -6.77 24.61
N ALA A 164 28.33 -7.03 25.38
CA ALA A 164 27.12 -7.67 24.88
C ALA A 164 26.49 -6.86 23.74
N LYS A 165 26.35 -5.54 23.88
CA LYS A 165 25.84 -4.67 22.81
C LYS A 165 26.68 -4.77 21.54
N THR A 166 28.00 -4.83 21.66
CA THR A 166 28.90 -5.01 20.51
C THR A 166 28.67 -6.36 19.81
N LEU A 167 28.52 -7.45 20.58
CA LEU A 167 28.23 -8.77 20.02
C LEU A 167 26.90 -8.82 19.28
N TYR A 168 25.83 -8.27 19.84
CA TYR A 168 24.50 -8.25 19.19
C TYR A 168 24.47 -7.44 17.90
N ASN A 169 25.33 -6.42 17.79
CA ASN A 169 25.46 -5.62 16.58
C ASN A 169 26.46 -6.19 15.57
N THR A 170 27.12 -7.31 15.87
CA THR A 170 28.09 -7.95 14.97
C THR A 170 27.36 -8.81 13.96
N PRO A 171 27.42 -8.52 12.64
CA PRO A 171 26.64 -9.24 11.62
C PRO A 171 26.91 -10.75 11.59
N ALA A 172 28.14 -11.18 11.85
CA ALA A 172 28.54 -12.59 11.86
C ALA A 172 27.89 -13.42 12.99
N LEU A 173 27.42 -12.76 14.05
CA LEU A 173 26.75 -13.40 15.19
C LEU A 173 25.23 -13.20 15.16
N SER A 174 24.72 -12.51 14.13
CA SER A 174 23.30 -12.24 13.98
C SER A 174 22.57 -13.50 13.52
N VAL A 175 21.51 -13.87 14.25
CA VAL A 175 20.58 -14.91 13.80
C VAL A 175 19.72 -14.31 12.69
N GLY A 176 19.85 -14.81 11.46
CA GLY A 176 19.01 -14.36 10.33
C GLY A 176 17.52 -14.58 10.57
N THR A 177 16.65 -13.82 9.89
CA THR A 177 15.22 -14.08 9.97
C THR A 177 14.93 -15.38 9.22
N TYR A 178 14.33 -16.35 9.90
CA TYR A 178 13.88 -17.55 9.21
C TYR A 178 12.58 -17.24 8.44
N ILE A 179 12.69 -17.18 7.12
CA ILE A 179 11.57 -17.01 6.19
C ILE A 179 11.41 -18.33 5.46
N HIS A 180 10.22 -18.92 5.58
CA HIS A 180 9.93 -20.19 4.94
C HIS A 180 9.91 -20.04 3.41
N GLN A 181 10.48 -21.03 2.70
CA GLN A 181 10.69 -20.95 1.26
C GLN A 181 9.40 -20.71 0.46
N GLU A 182 8.26 -21.25 0.91
CA GLU A 182 6.97 -21.03 0.24
C GLU A 182 6.55 -19.55 0.19
N LEU A 183 6.95 -18.73 1.16
CA LEU A 183 6.68 -17.28 1.12
C LEU A 183 7.51 -16.61 0.02
N CYS A 184 8.77 -17.02 -0.13
CA CYS A 184 9.65 -16.55 -1.20
C CYS A 184 9.12 -16.98 -2.57
N ASN A 185 8.75 -18.26 -2.72
CA ASN A 185 8.16 -18.80 -3.95
C ASN A 185 6.85 -18.08 -4.30
N GLY A 186 6.02 -17.78 -3.30
CA GLY A 186 4.77 -17.05 -3.47
C GLY A 186 5.00 -15.62 -3.99
N LEU A 187 5.96 -14.90 -3.40
CA LEU A 187 6.32 -13.55 -3.83
C LEU A 187 6.89 -13.57 -5.25
N GLU A 188 7.84 -14.46 -5.54
CA GLU A 188 8.47 -14.61 -6.85
C GLU A 188 7.44 -14.94 -7.93
N LYS A 189 6.53 -15.87 -7.66
CA LYS A 189 5.43 -16.24 -8.56
C LYS A 189 4.53 -15.04 -8.86
N GLY A 190 4.21 -14.21 -7.87
CA GLY A 190 3.47 -12.97 -8.05
C GLY A 190 4.22 -11.98 -8.96
N LEU A 191 5.49 -11.73 -8.64
CA LEU A 191 6.36 -10.81 -9.41
C LEU A 191 6.62 -11.27 -10.85
N ASN A 192 6.60 -12.58 -11.12
CA ASN A 192 6.73 -13.15 -12.46
C ASN A 192 5.43 -13.05 -13.26
N ARG A 193 4.26 -13.05 -12.60
CA ARG A 193 2.95 -12.85 -13.23
C ARG A 193 2.64 -11.38 -13.51
N TYR A 194 3.29 -10.47 -12.79
CA TYR A 194 3.11 -9.04 -12.95
C TYR A 194 3.47 -8.56 -14.36
N GLN A 195 2.59 -7.73 -14.91
CA GLN A 195 2.77 -7.04 -16.18
C GLN A 195 2.33 -5.59 -16.01
N LYS A 196 3.11 -4.65 -16.54
CA LYS A 196 2.74 -3.22 -16.55
C LYS A 196 1.41 -3.04 -17.29
N LEU A 197 0.52 -2.24 -16.71
CA LEU A 197 -0.77 -1.88 -17.28
C LEU A 197 -0.70 -0.53 -18.01
N SER A 198 0.15 0.40 -17.59
CA SER A 198 0.29 1.76 -18.14
C SER A 198 0.58 1.81 -19.64
N GLY A 199 1.26 0.78 -20.18
CA GLY A 199 1.52 0.63 -21.61
C GLY A 199 0.39 -0.02 -22.43
N SER A 200 -0.68 -0.47 -21.77
CA SER A 200 -1.76 -1.23 -22.42
C SER A 200 -2.86 -0.34 -23.01
N ILE A 201 -3.61 -0.90 -23.96
CA ILE A 201 -4.83 -0.28 -24.51
C ILE A 201 -5.87 -0.09 -23.39
N ALA A 202 -5.98 -1.04 -22.46
CA ALA A 202 -6.94 -0.97 -21.35
C ALA A 202 -6.71 0.26 -20.46
N PHE A 203 -5.44 0.61 -20.18
CA PHE A 203 -5.09 1.82 -19.42
C PHE A 203 -5.43 3.10 -20.18
N GLN A 204 -5.14 3.15 -21.48
CA GLN A 204 -5.52 4.29 -22.32
C GLN A 204 -7.04 4.48 -22.31
N LYS A 205 -7.81 3.39 -22.44
CA LYS A 205 -9.28 3.43 -22.39
C LYS A 205 -9.81 3.86 -21.03
N LEU A 206 -9.20 3.42 -19.93
CA LEU A 206 -9.53 3.93 -18.58
C LEU A 206 -9.39 5.46 -18.53
N CYS A 207 -8.27 6.00 -19.04
CA CYS A 207 -7.99 7.44 -19.03
C CYS A 207 -8.95 8.21 -19.95
N GLU A 208 -9.24 7.68 -21.14
CA GLU A 208 -10.22 8.25 -22.08
C GLU A 208 -11.62 8.32 -21.46
N VAL A 209 -12.08 7.25 -20.79
CA VAL A 209 -13.38 7.21 -20.11
C VAL A 209 -13.46 8.26 -19.00
N GLY A 210 -12.37 8.45 -18.27
CA GLY A 210 -12.23 9.49 -17.24
C GLY A 210 -12.09 10.91 -17.78
N LYS A 211 -11.90 11.08 -19.10
CA LYS A 211 -11.51 12.36 -19.73
C LYS A 211 -10.29 12.99 -19.07
N ILE A 212 -9.35 12.16 -18.63
CA ILE A 212 -8.08 12.61 -18.08
C ILE A 212 -7.22 12.94 -19.30
N ILE A 213 -7.10 14.23 -19.60
CA ILE A 213 -6.23 14.71 -20.67
C ILE A 213 -4.80 14.27 -20.35
N ARG A 214 -4.10 13.84 -21.41
CA ARG A 214 -2.72 13.36 -21.37
C ARG A 214 -1.79 14.35 -20.70
#